data_AF-A0A942SIU2-F1
#
_entry.id   AF-A0A942SIU2-F1
#
_cell.length_a   1.000
_cell.length_b   1.000
_cell.length_c   1.000
_cell.angle_alpha   90.00
_cell.angle_beta   90.00
_cell.angle_gamma   90.00
#
_symmetry.space_group_name_H-M   'P 1'
#
loop_
_entity.id
_entity.type
_entity.pdbx_description
1 polymer ?
#
loop_
_entity_poly.entity_id
_entity_poly.type
_entity_poly.pdbx_seq_one_letter_code
_entity_poly.pdbx_strand_id
1 'polypeptide(L)'
;MGSDRLGSKLAQSEQGTRIEDLTEEAPVGLIEITGHIKWFDVSKGFGFIIPDNGMPDVLLHVTCLRRDGFQTAHEGARVVCEVIERQKGYQCFRVVSMDDSTAIHPSEMPPPRTHVNIVPTSGLERAWVKWFNRIRGFGFLTRGDDSPDIFVHMETLRRFGLTELRPGQMVLVRYGDGPKGLMAAEVRPDTGSGNSSH
;
A
#
# COMPACT_ATOMS: atom_id res chain seq x y z
N MET A 1 45.20 49.50 -59.90
CA MET A 1 45.85 48.30 -60.47
C MET A 1 46.04 47.33 -59.31
N GLY A 2 45.22 46.29 -59.17
CA GLY A 2 45.50 44.94 -59.71
C GLY A 2 46.35 44.17 -58.67
N SER A 3 46.10 42.93 -58.28
CA SER A 3 45.29 41.86 -58.85
C SER A 3 45.41 40.61 -57.94
N ASP A 4 44.41 39.72 -57.97
CA ASP A 4 44.46 38.25 -57.70
C ASP A 4 44.72 37.73 -56.26
N ARG A 5 43.81 37.04 -55.55
CA ARG A 5 43.16 35.70 -55.71
C ARG A 5 44.13 34.49 -55.72
N LEU A 6 44.12 33.66 -54.65
CA LEU A 6 43.63 32.25 -54.58
C LEU A 6 44.22 31.43 -53.39
N GLY A 7 43.40 30.53 -52.80
CA GLY A 7 43.82 29.32 -52.06
C GLY A 7 43.17 29.14 -50.67
N SER A 8 41.97 28.52 -50.53
CA SER A 8 41.71 27.07 -50.30
C SER A 8 42.02 26.60 -48.86
N LYS A 9 41.24 25.79 -48.11
CA LYS A 9 39.96 25.05 -48.20
C LYS A 9 39.71 24.42 -46.80
N LEU A 10 38.47 24.00 -46.50
CA LEU A 10 38.02 23.05 -45.43
C LEU A 10 37.90 23.67 -44.01
N ALA A 11 36.86 23.44 -43.19
CA ALA A 11 35.83 22.40 -43.13
C ALA A 11 34.56 22.88 -42.36
N GLN A 12 33.41 22.27 -42.71
CA GLN A 12 32.20 21.90 -41.92
C GLN A 12 31.72 22.80 -40.74
N SER A 13 30.43 23.06 -40.52
CA SER A 13 29.20 22.37 -40.93
C SER A 13 28.00 23.27 -40.64
N GLU A 14 27.06 23.27 -41.57
CA GLU A 14 25.68 23.71 -41.39
C GLU A 14 24.96 22.79 -40.38
N GLN A 15 24.08 23.35 -39.55
CA GLN A 15 22.78 22.78 -39.22
C GLN A 15 22.01 23.76 -38.31
N GLY A 16 21.03 24.43 -38.93
CA GLY A 16 19.89 24.94 -38.19
C GLY A 16 18.98 23.79 -37.81
N THR A 17 18.43 23.84 -36.61
CA THR A 17 17.09 23.31 -36.36
C THR A 17 16.42 24.16 -35.29
N ARG A 18 15.50 24.98 -35.77
CA ARG A 18 14.27 25.35 -35.08
C ARG A 18 13.69 24.08 -34.43
N ILE A 19 13.69 24.01 -33.11
CA ILE A 19 12.86 23.05 -32.35
C ILE A 19 11.71 23.92 -31.84
N GLU A 20 10.71 24.19 -32.67
CA GLU A 20 9.48 23.39 -32.77
C GLU A 20 8.75 23.34 -31.44
N ASP A 21 7.78 24.27 -31.35
CA ASP A 21 6.43 24.02 -30.82
C ASP A 21 6.32 22.69 -30.06
N LEU A 22 6.40 22.77 -28.72
CA LEU A 22 5.85 21.74 -27.87
C LEU A 22 4.32 21.85 -27.92
N THR A 23 3.74 21.65 -29.10
CA THR A 23 2.41 21.06 -29.16
C THR A 23 2.56 19.72 -28.44
N GLU A 24 1.96 19.62 -27.27
CA GLU A 24 1.62 18.35 -26.64
C GLU A 24 0.79 17.54 -27.64
N GLU A 25 1.47 16.86 -28.57
CA GLU A 25 0.88 15.77 -29.32
C GLU A 25 0.63 14.68 -28.29
N ALA A 26 -0.55 14.74 -27.67
CA ALA A 26 -1.08 13.68 -26.85
C ALA A 26 -0.85 12.37 -27.63
N PRO A 27 -0.09 11.41 -27.08
CA PRO A 27 0.08 10.11 -27.71
C PRO A 27 -1.29 9.57 -28.14
N VAL A 28 -1.48 9.42 -29.44
CA VAL A 28 -2.69 8.84 -30.03
C VAL A 28 -2.82 7.42 -29.45
N GLY A 29 -3.74 7.23 -28.51
CA GLY A 29 -3.91 5.98 -27.76
C GLY A 29 -3.84 6.07 -26.23
N LEU A 30 -3.82 7.27 -25.64
CA LEU A 30 -4.08 7.44 -24.21
C LEU A 30 -5.57 7.24 -23.92
N ILE A 31 -5.86 6.31 -23.00
CA ILE A 31 -7.21 6.02 -22.52
C ILE A 31 -7.25 6.40 -21.05
N GLU A 32 -8.16 7.29 -20.66
CA GLU A 32 -8.40 7.54 -19.24
C GLU A 32 -9.19 6.38 -18.63
N ILE A 33 -8.71 5.88 -17.50
CA ILE A 33 -9.36 4.82 -16.74
C ILE A 33 -9.52 5.22 -15.28
N THR A 34 -10.59 4.70 -14.68
CA THR A 34 -10.82 4.73 -13.24
C THR A 34 -10.71 3.32 -12.70
N GLY A 35 -10.04 3.14 -11.57
CA GLY A 35 -9.88 1.83 -10.96
C GLY A 35 -9.36 1.92 -9.53
N HIS A 36 -8.90 0.78 -9.03
CA HIS A 36 -8.27 0.68 -7.71
C HIS A 36 -6.91 -0.02 -7.80
N ILE A 37 -5.98 0.38 -6.93
CA ILE A 37 -4.66 -0.25 -6.86
C ILE A 37 -4.82 -1.64 -6.25
N LYS A 38 -4.51 -2.67 -7.03
CA LYS A 38 -4.54 -4.07 -6.59
C LYS A 38 -3.42 -4.38 -5.60
N TRP A 39 -2.23 -3.86 -5.90
CA TRP A 39 -1.06 -3.92 -5.04
C TRP A 39 0.03 -3.03 -5.64
N PHE A 40 0.95 -2.58 -4.79
CA PHE A 40 2.13 -1.85 -5.22
C PHE A 40 3.32 -2.21 -4.32
N ASP A 41 4.45 -2.57 -4.93
CA ASP A 41 5.69 -2.86 -4.22
C ASP A 41 6.60 -1.64 -4.30
N VAL A 42 6.71 -0.92 -3.18
CA VAL A 42 7.55 0.29 -3.07
C VAL A 42 9.04 -0.03 -3.24
N SER A 43 9.47 -1.23 -2.85
CA SER A 43 10.88 -1.65 -2.95
C SER A 43 11.27 -1.92 -4.39
N LYS A 44 10.36 -2.52 -5.17
CA LYS A 44 10.57 -2.81 -6.59
C LYS A 44 10.15 -1.67 -7.51
N GLY A 45 9.31 -0.75 -7.03
CA GLY A 45 8.85 0.42 -7.78
C GLY A 45 7.77 0.14 -8.83
N PHE A 46 7.03 -0.96 -8.69
CA PHE A 46 5.93 -1.28 -9.62
C PHE A 46 4.74 -1.92 -8.90
N GLY A 47 3.57 -1.84 -9.53
CA GLY A 47 2.31 -2.40 -9.06
C GLY A 47 1.30 -2.52 -10.18
N PHE A 48 0.06 -2.84 -9.81
CA PHE A 48 -1.04 -3.01 -10.76
C PHE A 48 -2.30 -2.31 -10.30
N ILE A 49 -3.05 -1.80 -11.26
CA ILE A 49 -4.37 -1.18 -11.10
C ILE A 49 -5.39 -2.10 -11.76
N ILE A 50 -6.51 -2.35 -11.08
CA ILE A 50 -7.68 -3.01 -11.66
C ILE A 50 -8.64 -1.92 -12.13
N PRO A 51 -8.90 -1.82 -13.44
CA PRO A 51 -9.88 -0.87 -13.99
C PRO A 51 -11.32 -1.28 -13.66
N ASP A 52 -12.18 -0.31 -13.34
CA ASP A 52 -13.61 -0.54 -13.06
C ASP A 52 -14.39 -0.91 -14.34
N ASN A 53 -13.85 -0.58 -15.51
CA ASN A 53 -14.45 -0.85 -16.82
C ASN A 53 -14.19 -2.29 -17.33
N GLY A 54 -13.58 -3.16 -16.51
CA GLY A 54 -13.32 -4.56 -16.85
C GLY A 54 -12.17 -4.79 -17.83
N MET A 55 -11.35 -3.76 -18.10
CA MET A 55 -10.13 -3.91 -18.89
C MET A 55 -9.06 -4.74 -18.14
N PRO A 56 -8.05 -5.26 -18.86
CA PRO A 56 -6.94 -5.97 -18.24
C PRO A 56 -6.19 -5.12 -17.20
N ASP A 57 -5.54 -5.80 -16.24
CA ASP A 57 -4.72 -5.17 -15.21
C ASP A 57 -3.70 -4.21 -15.83
N VAL A 58 -3.66 -2.98 -15.32
CA VAL A 58 -2.79 -1.91 -15.82
C VAL A 58 -1.53 -1.87 -14.97
N LEU A 59 -0.38 -1.89 -15.63
CA LEU A 59 0.92 -1.75 -14.96
C LEU A 59 1.13 -0.31 -14.47
N LEU A 60 1.36 -0.15 -13.17
CA LEU A 60 1.70 1.11 -12.52
C LEU A 60 3.19 1.12 -12.17
N HIS A 61 3.95 2.11 -12.67
CA HIS A 61 5.36 2.29 -12.35
C HIS A 61 5.56 3.48 -11.40
N VAL A 62 6.55 3.40 -10.51
CA VAL A 62 6.87 4.47 -9.55
C VAL A 62 7.22 5.80 -10.22
N THR A 63 7.76 5.76 -11.44
CA THR A 63 8.05 6.97 -12.22
C THR A 63 6.79 7.76 -12.53
N CYS A 64 5.65 7.10 -12.80
CA CYS A 64 4.37 7.77 -13.04
C CYS A 64 3.90 8.49 -11.77
N LEU A 65 3.92 7.77 -10.64
CA LEU A 65 3.55 8.35 -9.34
C LEU A 65 4.41 9.58 -9.00
N ARG A 66 5.74 9.45 -9.09
CA ARG A 66 6.67 10.54 -8.75
C ARG A 66 6.51 11.75 -9.66
N ARG A 67 6.25 11.53 -10.95
CA ARG A 67 6.05 12.61 -11.93
C ARG A 67 4.84 13.47 -11.56
N ASP A 68 3.79 12.82 -11.09
CA ASP A 68 2.50 13.44 -10.76
C ASP A 68 2.40 13.82 -9.26
N GLY A 69 3.52 13.77 -8.52
CA GLY A 69 3.61 14.25 -7.13
C GLY A 69 3.24 13.21 -6.05
N PHE A 70 2.94 11.97 -6.43
CA PHE A 70 2.60 10.90 -5.51
C PHE A 70 3.85 10.09 -5.09
N GLN A 71 4.01 9.84 -3.79
CA GLN A 71 5.17 9.11 -3.27
C GLN A 71 4.94 7.59 -3.26
N THR A 72 3.72 7.16 -2.94
CA THR A 72 3.34 5.74 -2.81
C THR A 72 1.89 5.53 -3.24
N ALA A 73 1.63 4.36 -3.83
CA ALA A 73 0.30 3.87 -4.13
C ALA A 73 -0.11 2.84 -3.06
N HIS A 74 -1.21 3.08 -2.35
CA HIS A 74 -1.73 2.14 -1.36
C HIS A 74 -2.71 1.17 -2.02
N GLU A 75 -2.64 -0.11 -1.64
CA GLU A 75 -3.63 -1.10 -2.05
C GLU A 75 -5.04 -0.65 -1.68
N GLY A 76 -5.98 -0.77 -2.61
CA GLY A 76 -7.37 -0.35 -2.48
C GLY A 76 -7.62 1.14 -2.74
N ALA A 77 -6.60 1.98 -2.89
CA ALA A 77 -6.80 3.39 -3.21
C ALA A 77 -7.43 3.55 -4.61
N ARG A 78 -8.43 4.44 -4.73
CA ARG A 78 -9.01 4.79 -6.03
C ARG A 78 -8.05 5.65 -6.81
N VAL A 79 -7.89 5.33 -8.08
CA VAL A 79 -6.98 6.03 -8.98
C VAL A 79 -7.67 6.28 -10.31
N VAL A 80 -7.48 7.49 -10.82
CA VAL A 80 -7.81 7.92 -12.17
C VAL A 80 -6.49 8.14 -12.89
N CYS A 81 -6.23 7.36 -13.92
CA CYS A 81 -5.00 7.45 -14.68
C CYS A 81 -5.22 7.32 -16.18
N GLU A 82 -4.40 8.00 -16.94
CA GLU A 82 -4.28 7.80 -18.38
C GLU A 82 -3.34 6.64 -18.63
N VAL A 83 -3.82 5.66 -19.37
CA VAL A 83 -3.10 4.45 -19.73
C VAL A 83 -2.86 4.40 -21.22
N ILE A 84 -1.79 3.76 -21.61
CA ILE A 84 -1.45 3.54 -23.01
C ILE A 84 -1.27 2.05 -23.27
N GLU A 85 -1.80 1.58 -24.38
CA GLU A 85 -1.57 0.21 -24.83
C GLU A 85 -0.13 0.08 -25.35
N ARG A 86 0.60 -0.89 -24.82
CA ARG A 86 1.96 -1.27 -25.25
C ARG A 86 1.97 -2.74 -25.63
N GLN A 87 3.06 -3.20 -26.25
CA GLN A 87 3.25 -4.62 -26.61
C GLN A 87 3.08 -5.61 -25.44
N LYS A 88 3.22 -5.15 -24.18
CA LYS A 88 3.10 -5.97 -22.96
C LYS A 88 1.80 -5.71 -22.17
N GLY A 89 0.81 -5.07 -22.79
CA GLY A 89 -0.46 -4.71 -22.14
C GLY A 89 -0.55 -3.22 -21.82
N TYR A 90 -1.52 -2.87 -20.98
CA TYR A 90 -1.80 -1.49 -20.61
C TYR A 90 -0.82 -1.00 -19.54
N GLN A 91 -0.23 0.17 -19.79
CA GLN A 91 0.68 0.82 -18.87
C GLN A 91 0.16 2.20 -18.49
N CYS A 92 0.22 2.53 -17.20
CA CYS A 92 -0.03 3.88 -16.72
C CYS A 92 0.96 4.85 -17.34
N PHE A 93 0.46 5.87 -18.02
CA PHE A 93 1.26 6.96 -18.57
C PHE A 93 1.31 8.12 -17.59
N ARG A 94 0.15 8.51 -17.06
CA ARG A 94 -0.03 9.64 -16.15
C ARG A 94 -1.13 9.35 -15.12
N VAL A 95 -0.90 9.71 -13.87
CA VAL A 95 -1.90 9.69 -12.82
C VAL A 95 -2.60 11.05 -12.84
N VAL A 96 -3.86 11.07 -13.24
CA VAL A 96 -4.68 12.29 -13.34
C VAL A 96 -5.12 12.72 -11.95
N SER A 97 -5.55 11.75 -11.14
CA SER A 97 -5.89 11.93 -9.74
C SER A 97 -5.72 10.60 -9.04
N MET A 98 -5.12 10.61 -7.86
CA MET A 98 -5.17 9.46 -6.97
C MET A 98 -5.92 9.95 -5.74
N ASP A 99 -7.08 9.35 -5.50
CA ASP A 99 -7.87 9.67 -4.35
C ASP A 99 -7.44 8.75 -3.19
N ASP A 100 -6.45 9.21 -2.45
CA ASP A 100 -6.15 8.70 -1.13
C ASP A 100 -7.21 9.11 -0.08
N SER A 101 -8.27 9.84 -0.44
CA SER A 101 -9.42 10.08 0.45
C SER A 101 -10.41 8.90 0.46
N THR A 102 -10.31 7.97 -0.50
CA THR A 102 -10.78 6.59 -0.31
C THR A 102 -9.75 5.70 0.37
N ALA A 103 -8.51 6.18 0.55
CA ALA A 103 -7.73 5.69 1.67
C ALA A 103 -8.41 6.23 2.92
N ILE A 104 -8.74 5.28 3.78
CA ILE A 104 -9.32 5.54 5.07
C ILE A 104 -8.32 6.42 5.84
N HIS A 105 -8.55 7.74 5.92
CA HIS A 105 -7.82 8.55 6.88
C HIS A 105 -8.25 8.05 8.28
N PRO A 106 -7.34 7.52 9.13
CA PRO A 106 -7.70 6.91 10.42
C PRO A 106 -8.44 7.84 11.38
N SER A 107 -8.48 9.15 11.08
CA SER A 107 -9.10 10.18 11.92
C SER A 107 -10.50 10.59 11.46
N GLU A 108 -10.96 10.21 10.26
CA GLU A 108 -12.29 10.58 9.73
C GLU A 108 -13.22 9.39 9.48
N MET A 109 -12.73 8.17 9.62
CA MET A 109 -13.62 7.06 9.90
C MET A 109 -14.26 7.31 11.27
N PRO A 110 -15.61 7.37 11.41
CA PRO A 110 -16.17 6.94 12.68
C PRO A 110 -15.54 5.58 12.94
N PRO A 111 -14.93 5.34 14.12
CA PRO A 111 -14.27 4.07 14.40
C PRO A 111 -15.23 2.99 13.91
N PRO A 112 -14.78 2.01 13.10
CA PRO A 112 -15.67 0.94 12.69
C PRO A 112 -16.35 0.52 13.98
N ARG A 113 -17.69 0.62 14.01
CA ARG A 113 -18.49 0.23 15.16
C ARG A 113 -18.43 -1.29 15.34
N THR A 114 -17.28 -1.89 15.14
CA THR A 114 -16.79 -3.07 15.81
C THR A 114 -16.42 -2.75 17.26
N HIS A 115 -17.35 -2.14 18.01
CA HIS A 115 -17.68 -2.78 19.28
C HIS A 115 -18.29 -4.15 18.92
N VAL A 116 -17.47 -5.07 18.40
CA VAL A 116 -17.81 -6.48 18.46
C VAL A 116 -17.63 -6.77 19.93
N ASN A 117 -18.70 -6.58 20.69
CA ASN A 117 -18.79 -7.06 22.04
C ASN A 117 -18.89 -8.58 21.92
N ILE A 118 -17.75 -9.21 21.65
CA ILE A 118 -17.63 -10.65 21.57
C ILE A 118 -17.98 -11.11 22.97
N VAL A 119 -19.10 -11.81 23.11
CA VAL A 119 -19.43 -12.48 24.37
C VAL A 119 -18.30 -13.50 24.57
N PRO A 120 -17.44 -13.34 25.59
CA PRO A 120 -16.32 -14.25 25.77
C PRO A 120 -16.90 -15.62 26.11
N THR A 121 -16.80 -16.57 25.18
CA THR A 121 -17.22 -17.96 25.40
C THR A 121 -16.15 -18.72 26.18
N SER A 122 -14.91 -18.20 26.23
CA SER A 122 -13.82 -18.73 27.06
C SER A 122 -13.51 -17.92 28.33
N GLY A 123 -12.80 -18.58 29.24
CA GLY A 123 -12.13 -17.95 30.38
C GLY A 123 -10.86 -17.18 29.97
N LEU A 124 -10.11 -16.69 30.95
CA LEU A 124 -8.75 -16.18 30.73
C LEU A 124 -7.82 -17.38 30.50
N GLU A 125 -7.42 -17.60 29.25
CA GLU A 125 -6.54 -18.70 28.86
C GLU A 125 -5.18 -18.19 28.41
N ARG A 126 -4.13 -18.98 28.64
CA ARG A 126 -2.78 -18.66 28.17
C ARG A 126 -2.65 -19.02 26.69
N ALA A 127 -2.16 -18.07 25.91
CA ALA A 127 -1.86 -18.25 24.51
C ALA A 127 -0.51 -17.62 24.15
N TRP A 128 0.19 -18.23 23.21
CA TRP A 128 1.39 -17.68 22.61
C TRP A 128 1.05 -16.82 21.41
N VAL A 129 1.72 -15.69 21.27
CA VAL A 129 1.66 -14.88 20.07
C VAL A 129 2.37 -15.62 18.95
N LYS A 130 1.62 -16.14 17.98
CA LYS A 130 2.18 -16.81 16.80
C LYS A 130 2.91 -15.78 15.94
N TRP A 131 2.23 -14.67 15.68
CA TRP A 131 2.79 -13.49 15.03
C TRP A 131 1.89 -12.28 15.25
N PHE A 132 2.47 -11.09 15.15
CA PHE A 132 1.72 -9.84 15.21
C PHE A 132 2.33 -8.84 14.24
N ASN A 133 1.50 -8.22 13.41
CA ASN A 133 1.93 -7.17 12.50
C ASN A 133 1.41 -5.83 13.02
N ARG A 134 2.29 -5.04 13.63
CA ARG A 134 1.97 -3.71 14.17
C ARG A 134 1.53 -2.72 13.10
N ILE A 135 2.05 -2.83 11.89
CA ILE A 135 1.71 -1.94 10.76
C ILE A 135 0.28 -2.24 10.29
N ARG A 136 -0.07 -3.53 10.18
CA ARG A 136 -1.43 -3.96 9.81
C ARG A 136 -2.42 -3.93 10.99
N GLY A 137 -1.93 -3.81 12.22
CA GLY A 137 -2.77 -3.69 13.42
C GLY A 137 -3.44 -4.99 13.86
N PHE A 138 -2.97 -6.16 13.43
CA PHE A 138 -3.53 -7.45 13.84
C PHE A 138 -2.49 -8.56 13.90
N GLY A 139 -2.86 -9.65 14.55
CA GLY A 139 -2.06 -10.87 14.64
C GLY A 139 -2.88 -12.07 15.07
N PHE A 140 -2.18 -13.16 15.38
CA PHE A 140 -2.78 -14.40 15.82
C PHE A 140 -2.07 -14.94 17.06
N LEU A 141 -2.87 -15.48 17.96
CA LEU A 141 -2.45 -16.21 19.15
C LEU A 141 -2.77 -17.69 18.96
N THR A 142 -1.95 -18.57 19.51
CA THR A 142 -2.18 -20.01 19.52
C THR A 142 -2.12 -20.53 20.95
N ARG A 143 -2.97 -21.49 21.31
CA ARG A 143 -2.89 -22.19 22.61
C ARG A 143 -2.08 -23.48 22.51
N GLY A 144 -1.50 -23.78 21.36
CA GLY A 144 -0.81 -25.04 21.04
C GLY A 144 -1.23 -25.55 19.66
N ASP A 145 -0.50 -26.54 19.15
CA ASP A 145 -0.61 -27.02 17.76
C ASP A 145 -1.99 -27.62 17.41
N ASP A 146 -2.74 -28.12 18.39
CA ASP A 146 -4.07 -28.71 18.20
C ASP A 146 -5.23 -27.73 18.46
N SER A 147 -4.92 -26.45 18.70
CA SER A 147 -5.93 -25.44 19.00
C SER A 147 -6.15 -24.47 17.83
N PRO A 148 -7.39 -24.05 17.54
CA PRO A 148 -7.64 -23.02 16.54
C PRO A 148 -6.95 -21.70 16.91
N ASP A 149 -6.35 -21.06 15.91
CA ASP A 149 -5.70 -19.76 16.06
C ASP A 149 -6.73 -18.69 16.45
N ILE A 150 -6.40 -17.91 17.48
CA ILE A 150 -7.21 -16.82 18.00
C ILE A 150 -6.76 -15.52 17.34
N PHE A 151 -7.65 -14.88 16.59
CA PHE A 151 -7.39 -13.59 15.98
C PHE A 151 -7.36 -12.48 17.04
N VAL A 152 -6.35 -11.61 16.98
CA VAL A 152 -6.20 -10.45 17.88
C VAL A 152 -6.04 -9.16 17.09
N HIS A 153 -6.80 -8.13 17.48
CA HIS A 153 -6.72 -6.80 16.90
C HIS A 153 -5.97 -5.82 17.82
N MET A 154 -5.27 -4.84 17.23
CA MET A 154 -4.55 -3.79 17.95
C MET A 154 -5.49 -2.95 18.84
N GLU A 155 -6.75 -2.81 18.43
CA GLU A 155 -7.75 -2.11 19.24
C GLU A 155 -8.09 -2.84 20.54
N THR A 156 -8.22 -4.18 20.50
CA THR A 156 -8.38 -5.01 21.70
C THR A 156 -7.16 -4.81 22.61
N LEU A 157 -5.95 -4.82 22.05
CA LEU A 157 -4.73 -4.60 22.82
C LEU A 157 -4.74 -3.22 23.51
N ARG A 158 -4.99 -2.14 22.77
CA ARG A 158 -5.02 -0.78 23.31
C ARG A 158 -6.09 -0.59 24.37
N ARG A 159 -7.26 -1.21 24.21
CA ARG A 159 -8.37 -1.18 25.19
C ARG A 159 -7.94 -1.73 26.55
N PHE A 160 -7.10 -2.75 26.56
CA PHE A 160 -6.58 -3.38 27.78
C PHE A 160 -5.14 -2.95 28.13
N GLY A 161 -4.66 -1.85 27.55
CA GLY A 161 -3.37 -1.23 27.91
C GLY A 161 -2.13 -1.84 27.25
N LEU A 162 -2.30 -2.70 26.24
CA LEU A 162 -1.21 -3.29 25.47
C LEU A 162 -0.93 -2.49 24.19
N THR A 163 0.31 -2.08 23.99
CA THR A 163 0.74 -1.30 22.82
C THR A 163 1.37 -2.15 21.72
N GLU A 164 1.85 -3.34 22.05
CA GLU A 164 2.48 -4.27 21.11
C GLU A 164 2.44 -5.72 21.64
N LEU A 165 2.59 -6.66 20.71
CA LEU A 165 2.79 -8.08 20.99
C LEU A 165 4.02 -8.57 20.21
N ARG A 166 4.86 -9.37 20.87
CA ARG A 166 6.04 -9.98 20.25
C ARG A 166 5.76 -11.44 19.90
N PRO A 167 6.17 -11.94 18.71
CA PRO A 167 6.09 -13.36 18.42
C PRO A 167 6.77 -14.20 19.51
N GLY A 168 6.14 -15.30 19.91
CA GLY A 168 6.57 -16.15 21.02
C GLY A 168 6.22 -15.62 22.42
N GLN A 169 5.72 -14.40 22.56
CA GLN A 169 5.27 -13.86 23.85
C GLN A 169 4.04 -14.62 24.36
N MET A 170 3.98 -14.86 25.67
CA MET A 170 2.80 -15.42 26.32
C MET A 170 1.87 -14.29 26.79
N VAL A 171 0.59 -14.45 26.50
CA VAL A 171 -0.46 -13.53 26.94
C VAL A 171 -1.65 -14.31 27.48
N LEU A 172 -2.40 -13.69 28.38
CA LEU A 172 -3.69 -14.18 28.82
C LEU A 172 -4.75 -13.59 27.89
N VAL A 173 -5.48 -14.43 27.19
CA VAL A 173 -6.53 -14.03 26.25
C VAL A 173 -7.87 -14.63 26.68
N ARG A 174 -8.92 -13.80 26.64
CA ARG A 174 -10.29 -14.29 26.54
C ARG A 174 -10.71 -14.18 25.10
N TYR A 175 -11.37 -15.20 24.58
CA TYR A 175 -11.81 -15.25 23.20
C TYR A 175 -13.28 -15.67 23.12
N GLY A 176 -13.88 -15.39 21.97
CA GLY A 176 -15.20 -15.90 21.62
C GLY A 176 -15.37 -16.03 20.13
N ASP A 177 -16.58 -16.40 19.72
CA ASP A 177 -16.90 -16.61 18.30
C ASP A 177 -16.98 -15.27 17.56
N GLY A 178 -16.11 -15.12 16.57
CA GLY A 178 -16.08 -13.98 15.67
C GLY A 178 -16.40 -14.37 14.22
N PRO A 179 -16.57 -13.38 13.33
CA PRO A 179 -16.92 -13.62 11.92
C PRO A 179 -15.84 -14.34 11.11
N LYS A 180 -14.60 -14.41 11.64
CA LYS A 180 -13.43 -15.05 11.00
C LYS A 180 -12.83 -16.17 11.86
N GLY A 181 -13.61 -16.75 12.77
CA GLY A 181 -13.14 -17.73 13.75
C GLY A 181 -12.98 -17.13 15.15
N LEU A 182 -12.19 -17.78 16.00
CA LEU A 182 -11.98 -17.33 17.37
C LEU A 182 -11.33 -15.94 17.40
N MET A 183 -11.93 -15.02 18.13
CA MET A 183 -11.47 -13.65 18.24
C MET A 183 -11.22 -13.27 19.70
N ALA A 184 -10.11 -12.62 19.97
CA ALA A 184 -9.75 -12.10 21.28
C ALA A 184 -10.72 -10.98 21.71
N ALA A 185 -11.49 -11.25 22.75
CA ALA A 185 -12.34 -10.30 23.44
C ALA A 185 -11.56 -9.47 24.46
N GLU A 186 -10.56 -10.08 25.11
CA GLU A 186 -9.69 -9.43 26.10
C GLU A 186 -8.29 -10.01 25.99
N VAL A 187 -7.25 -9.17 26.09
CA VAL A 187 -5.86 -9.61 26.11
C VAL A 187 -5.14 -8.90 27.25
N ARG A 188 -4.50 -9.67 28.11
CA ARG A 188 -3.67 -9.20 29.21
C ARG A 188 -2.25 -9.75 29.07
N PRO A 189 -1.22 -8.99 29.45
CA PRO A 189 0.11 -9.57 29.56
C PRO A 189 0.10 -10.67 30.64
N ASP A 190 0.76 -11.81 30.39
CA ASP A 190 0.98 -12.84 31.41
C ASP A 190 2.05 -12.33 32.39
N THR A 191 1.69 -11.36 33.21
CA THR A 191 2.53 -10.84 34.31
C THR A 191 2.32 -11.74 35.51
N GLY A 192 2.89 -12.94 35.44
CA GLY A 192 3.10 -13.77 36.61
C GLY A 192 4.18 -13.15 37.51
N SER A 193 3.77 -12.50 38.59
CA SER A 193 4.58 -11.95 39.70
C SER A 193 5.19 -10.55 39.50
N GLY A 194 5.05 -9.75 40.56
CA GLY A 194 5.40 -8.33 40.63
C GLY A 194 6.91 -8.03 40.67
N ASN A 195 7.22 -6.74 40.74
CA ASN A 195 8.49 -6.13 41.16
C ASN A 195 9.76 -7.01 41.14
N SER A 196 10.71 -6.61 40.31
CA SER A 196 12.11 -6.48 40.76
C SER A 196 12.68 -5.18 40.16
N SER A 197 12.39 -4.05 40.80
CA SER A 197 13.46 -3.23 41.38
C SER A 197 14.58 -4.07 42.00
N HIS A 198 15.76 -4.10 41.37
CA HIS A 198 17.05 -3.73 42.00
C HIS A 198 18.19 -3.68 40.99
#